data_AF-A0AAD3R305-F1
#
_entry.id   AF-A0AAD3R305-F1
#
_cell.length_a   1.000
_cell.length_b   1.000
_cell.length_c   1.000
_cell.angle_alpha   90.00
_cell.angle_beta   90.00
_cell.angle_gamma   90.00
#
_symmetry.space_group_name_H-M   'P 1'
#
loop_
_entity.id
_entity.type
_entity.pdbx_description
1 polymer ?
#
loop_
_entity_poly.entity_id
_entity_poly.type
_entity_poly.pdbx_seq_one_letter_code
_entity_poly.pdbx_strand_id
1 'polypeptide(L)'
;MAPHSDPLRYSEKTSWLLVQLVVQNDFSSTAFPVIKEPQLKGIVTRLYCRHGFYLQMLPDGTMEGTKDESSSFLQFNLIPVGLRIVAIQSTKTGLYVAMNSEGYLYTSEHFTPECKFKE
;
A
#
# COMPACT_ATOMS: atom_id res chain seq x y z
N MET A 1 39.21 -11.38 -3.56
CA MET A 1 38.23 -12.49 -3.60
C MET A 1 37.19 -12.21 -2.53
N ALA A 2 36.16 -11.44 -2.87
CA ALA A 2 35.09 -11.07 -1.92
C ALA A 2 34.03 -12.19 -1.87
N PRO A 3 33.38 -12.41 -0.72
CA PRO A 3 32.44 -13.51 -0.57
C PRO A 3 31.14 -13.22 -1.32
N HIS A 4 30.66 -14.25 -2.02
CA HIS A 4 29.37 -14.31 -2.68
C HIS A 4 28.26 -14.16 -1.63
N SER A 5 27.51 -13.06 -1.67
CA SER A 5 26.29 -12.88 -0.87
C SER A 5 25.06 -13.12 -1.76
N ASP A 6 24.30 -14.15 -1.44
CA ASP A 6 23.04 -14.53 -2.08
C ASP A 6 22.04 -13.35 -2.15
N PRO A 7 21.61 -12.92 -3.35
CA PRO A 7 20.71 -11.77 -3.50
C PRO A 7 19.24 -12.04 -3.17
N LEU A 8 18.85 -13.29 -2.89
CA LEU A 8 17.44 -13.68 -2.75
C LEU A 8 16.92 -13.76 -1.30
N ARG A 9 17.77 -13.51 -0.30
CA ARG A 9 17.38 -13.63 1.12
C ARG A 9 16.98 -12.32 1.81
N TYR A 10 16.98 -11.20 1.07
CA TYR A 10 16.62 -9.86 1.56
C TYR A 10 15.25 -9.37 1.07
N SER A 11 14.39 -10.31 0.64
CA SER A 11 13.07 -10.02 0.05
C SER A 11 11.91 -10.02 1.06
N GLU A 12 12.04 -10.74 2.18
CA GLU A 12 10.87 -10.98 3.03
C GLU A 12 10.78 -10.09 4.27
N LYS A 13 11.86 -9.46 4.75
CA LYS A 13 11.83 -8.74 6.06
C LYS A 13 11.55 -7.24 5.96
N THR A 14 11.81 -6.63 4.82
CA THR A 14 11.70 -5.18 4.59
C THR A 14 10.30 -4.71 4.22
N SER A 15 9.41 -5.61 3.79
CA SER A 15 7.98 -5.33 3.57
C SER A 15 7.22 -5.11 4.89
N TRP A 16 7.69 -5.68 6.00
CA TRP A 16 6.99 -5.63 7.29
C TRP A 16 6.99 -4.24 7.94
N LEU A 17 8.02 -3.41 7.75
CA LEU A 17 8.15 -2.17 8.53
C LEU A 17 7.27 -1.00 8.05
N LEU A 18 6.90 -0.99 6.76
CA LEU A 18 5.93 -0.01 6.23
C LEU A 18 4.49 -0.36 6.62
N VAL A 19 4.21 -1.66 6.74
CA VAL A 19 2.92 -2.19 7.20
C VAL A 19 2.80 -2.07 8.72
N GLN A 20 3.90 -2.20 9.47
CA GLN A 20 3.91 -2.19 10.93
C GLN A 20 3.81 -0.79 11.56
N LEU A 21 3.91 0.29 10.76
CA LEU A 21 3.57 1.65 11.19
C LEU A 21 2.06 1.94 11.06
N VAL A 22 1.31 1.08 10.37
CA VAL A 22 -0.12 1.20 10.01
C VAL A 22 -0.93 0.07 10.68
N VAL A 23 -0.31 -1.10 10.90
CA VAL A 23 -0.92 -2.30 11.48
C VAL A 23 -0.29 -2.59 12.84
N GLN A 24 -0.65 -1.79 13.85
CA GLN A 24 -0.57 -2.23 15.24
C GLN A 24 -1.97 -2.47 15.81
N ASN A 25 -2.14 -3.74 16.16
CA ASN A 25 -3.02 -4.33 17.16
C ASN A 25 -4.55 -4.29 17.01
N ASP A 26 -5.04 -5.50 17.30
CA ASP A 26 -6.35 -5.95 17.79
C ASP A 26 -7.49 -6.10 16.79
N PHE A 27 -7.54 -7.31 16.21
CA PHE A 27 -8.75 -7.93 15.73
C PHE A 27 -9.58 -8.39 16.94
N SER A 28 -10.51 -7.57 17.39
CA SER A 28 -11.62 -8.00 18.23
C SER A 28 -12.94 -7.46 17.67
N SER A 29 -13.79 -8.42 17.34
CA SER A 29 -15.20 -8.34 16.94
C SER A 29 -15.96 -7.07 17.35
N THR A 30 -16.57 -6.39 16.38
CA THR A 30 -18.02 -6.11 16.33
C THR A 30 -18.39 -5.45 15.00
N ALA A 31 -19.62 -5.71 14.54
CA ALA A 31 -20.14 -5.37 13.22
C ALA A 31 -19.90 -3.90 12.81
N PHE A 32 -19.20 -3.70 11.69
CA PHE A 32 -19.09 -2.39 11.05
C PHE A 32 -20.24 -2.14 10.08
N PRO A 33 -20.83 -0.93 10.03
CA PRO A 33 -21.87 -0.61 9.08
C PRO A 33 -21.35 -0.71 7.64
N VAL A 34 -22.16 -1.27 6.75
CA VAL A 34 -21.90 -1.30 5.30
C VAL A 34 -22.00 0.13 4.77
N ILE A 35 -20.87 0.82 4.74
CA ILE A 35 -20.75 2.12 4.08
C ILE A 35 -20.79 1.84 2.57
N LYS A 36 -21.91 2.19 1.92
CA LYS A 36 -21.99 2.27 0.45
C LYS A 36 -20.88 3.20 -0.04
N GLU A 37 -20.20 2.80 -1.13
CA GLU A 37 -19.07 3.48 -1.79
C GLU A 37 -18.87 4.93 -1.32
N PRO A 38 -17.81 5.20 -0.54
CA PRO A 38 -17.60 6.54 -0.02
C PRO A 38 -17.30 7.47 -1.20
N GLN A 39 -18.24 8.38 -1.46
CA GLN A 39 -18.05 9.60 -2.27
C GLN A 39 -17.10 10.60 -1.56
N LEU A 40 -16.17 10.08 -0.77
CA LEU A 40 -15.22 10.88 -0.01
C LEU A 40 -14.06 11.20 -0.96
N LYS A 41 -13.89 12.47 -1.26
CA LYS A 41 -12.77 12.96 -2.07
C LYS A 41 -11.48 12.67 -1.30
N GLY A 42 -10.81 11.58 -1.66
CA GLY A 42 -9.48 11.29 -1.17
C GLY A 42 -8.50 12.40 -1.53
N ILE A 43 -7.37 12.46 -0.82
CA ILE A 43 -6.27 13.36 -1.18
C ILE A 43 -5.36 12.67 -2.19
N VAL A 44 -4.89 13.43 -3.18
CA VAL A 44 -3.78 12.97 -4.02
C VAL A 44 -2.48 13.27 -3.30
N THR A 45 -1.68 12.25 -3.01
CA THR A 45 -0.39 12.40 -2.33
C THR A 45 0.65 11.43 -2.87
N ARG A 46 1.90 11.59 -2.43
CA ARG A 46 3.01 10.66 -2.67
C ARG A 46 3.36 9.96 -1.37
N LEU A 47 3.56 8.65 -1.42
CA LEU A 47 3.92 7.85 -0.24
C LEU A 47 5.44 7.72 -0.18
N TYR A 48 6.07 8.38 0.79
CA TYR A 48 7.52 8.35 1.00
C TYR A 48 7.85 7.49 2.23
N CYS A 49 8.71 6.49 2.03
CA CYS A 49 9.17 5.64 3.12
C CYS A 49 10.35 6.27 3.86
N ARG A 50 10.47 5.98 5.16
CA ARG A 50 11.57 6.46 6.00
C ARG A 50 12.96 6.05 5.49
N HIS A 51 13.04 4.97 4.70
CA HIS A 51 14.30 4.48 4.11
C HIS A 51 14.74 5.27 2.86
N GLY A 52 14.01 6.30 2.46
CA GLY A 52 14.44 7.23 1.43
C GLY A 52 13.92 6.95 0.02
N PHE A 53 12.78 6.28 -0.11
CA PHE A 53 12.17 5.92 -1.40
C PHE A 53 10.70 6.33 -1.44
N TYR A 54 10.22 6.76 -2.60
CA TYR A 54 8.80 6.88 -2.88
C TYR A 54 8.25 5.52 -3.34
N LEU A 55 7.04 5.19 -2.89
CA LEU A 55 6.28 4.11 -3.52
C LEU A 55 5.90 4.54 -4.95
N GLN A 56 6.07 3.64 -5.91
CA GLN A 56 5.53 3.79 -7.26
C GLN A 56 4.75 2.56 -7.68
N MET A 57 3.76 2.77 -8.55
CA MET A 57 3.02 1.69 -9.20
C MET A 57 3.11 1.82 -10.72
N LEU A 58 3.79 0.88 -11.35
CA LEU A 58 4.01 0.85 -12.78
C LEU A 58 2.73 0.42 -13.54
N PRO A 59 2.65 0.66 -14.87
CA PRO A 59 1.47 0.32 -15.67
C PRO A 59 1.07 -1.17 -15.67
N ASP A 60 2.02 -2.07 -15.41
CA ASP A 60 1.82 -3.51 -15.32
C ASP A 60 1.31 -3.96 -13.93
N GLY A 61 1.13 -3.03 -12.99
CA GLY A 61 0.73 -3.32 -11.61
C GLY A 61 1.90 -3.58 -10.67
N THR A 62 3.14 -3.55 -11.15
CA THR A 62 4.32 -3.73 -10.29
C THR A 62 4.42 -2.58 -9.28
N MET A 63 4.53 -2.92 -7.99
CA MET A 63 4.74 -1.96 -6.90
C MET A 63 6.19 -2.03 -6.41
N GLU A 64 6.88 -0.90 -6.38
CA GLU A 64 8.27 -0.83 -5.94
C GLU A 64 8.63 0.52 -5.31
N GLY A 65 9.82 0.59 -4.69
CA GLY A 65 10.39 1.83 -4.18
C GLY A 65 11.32 2.49 -5.19
N THR A 66 11.19 3.79 -5.42
CA THR A 66 12.07 4.56 -6.30
C THR A 66 12.59 5.84 -5.65
N LYS A 67 13.76 6.31 -6.10
CA LYS A 67 14.32 7.62 -5.76
C LYS A 67 14.02 8.68 -6.81
N ASP A 68 13.46 8.29 -7.95
CA ASP A 68 13.10 9.22 -9.02
C ASP A 68 11.84 10.01 -8.63
N GLU A 69 12.04 11.21 -8.08
CA GLU A 69 10.96 12.12 -7.68
C GLU A 69 10.15 12.67 -8.87
N SER A 70 10.67 12.52 -10.09
CA SER A 70 10.03 12.97 -11.33
C SER A 70 9.11 11.92 -11.95
N SER A 71 9.13 10.68 -11.44
CA SER A 71 8.26 9.61 -11.90
C SER A 71 6.79 10.02 -11.82
N SER A 72 6.06 9.81 -12.93
CA SER A 72 4.63 10.12 -12.99
C SER A 72 3.78 9.09 -12.23
N PHE A 73 4.39 7.99 -11.76
CA PHE A 73 3.75 6.85 -11.10
C PHE A 73 3.75 6.95 -9.56
N LEU A 74 4.13 8.11 -9.00
CA LEU A 74 4.22 8.35 -7.55
C LEU A 74 2.91 8.86 -6.92
N GLN A 75 1.89 9.12 -7.73
CA GLN A 75 0.66 9.76 -7.27
C GLN A 75 -0.40 8.72 -6.89
N PHE A 76 -0.89 8.82 -5.65
CA PHE A 76 -1.92 7.94 -5.10
C PHE A 76 -3.07 8.75 -4.52
N ASN A 77 -4.29 8.24 -4.70
CA ASN A 77 -5.45 8.66 -3.92
C ASN A 77 -5.41 7.94 -2.57
N LEU A 78 -5.38 8.71 -1.48
CA LEU A 78 -5.70 8.23 -0.14
C LEU A 78 -7.17 8.50 0.12
N ILE A 79 -7.98 7.46 0.00
CA ILE A 79 -9.44 7.53 0.05
C ILE A 79 -9.87 7.08 1.45
N PRO A 80 -10.46 7.93 2.29
CA PRO A 80 -11.00 7.48 3.57
C PRO A 80 -12.19 6.55 3.31
N VAL A 81 -12.15 5.36 3.89
CA VAL A 81 -13.19 4.32 3.73
C VAL A 81 -13.75 3.85 5.08
N GLY A 82 -13.31 4.47 6.18
CA GLY A 82 -13.79 4.26 7.54
C GLY A 82 -13.07 5.18 8.53
N LEU A 83 -13.45 5.11 9.81
CA LEU A 83 -12.73 5.83 10.85
C LEU A 83 -11.29 5.31 10.92
N ARG A 84 -10.33 6.15 10.55
CA ARG A 84 -8.90 5.79 10.47
C ARG A 84 -8.60 4.64 9.51
N ILE A 85 -9.48 4.38 8.54
CA ILE A 85 -9.25 3.36 7.52
C ILE A 85 -9.19 4.05 6.17
N VAL A 86 -8.12 3.79 5.42
CA VAL A 86 -7.87 4.32 4.08
C VAL A 86 -7.74 3.20 3.05
N ALA A 87 -8.18 3.49 1.83
CA ALA A 87 -7.79 2.77 0.64
C ALA A 87 -6.72 3.58 -0.09
N ILE A 88 -5.77 2.89 -0.73
CA ILE A 88 -4.69 3.50 -1.49
C ILE A 88 -4.87 3.07 -2.94
N GLN A 89 -5.04 4.03 -3.85
CA GLN A 89 -5.27 3.76 -5.27
C GLN A 89 -4.30 4.57 -6.13
N SER A 90 -3.67 3.95 -7.13
CA SER A 90 -2.85 4.67 -8.11
C SER A 90 -3.71 5.61 -8.95
N THR A 91 -3.30 6.87 -9.10
CA THR A 91 -3.99 7.82 -9.98
C THR A 91 -3.80 7.51 -11.46
N LYS A 92 -2.77 6.71 -11.81
CA LYS A 92 -2.42 6.37 -13.19
C LYS A 92 -3.10 5.12 -13.69
N THR A 93 -3.14 4.07 -12.87
CA THR A 93 -3.68 2.77 -13.27
C THR A 93 -5.10 2.54 -12.75
N GLY A 94 -5.52 3.27 -11.71
CA GLY A 94 -6.78 3.01 -11.02
C GLY A 94 -6.78 1.76 -10.14
N LEU A 95 -5.65 1.04 -10.07
CA LEU A 95 -5.50 -0.15 -9.22
C LEU A 95 -5.36 0.24 -7.76
N TYR A 96 -5.97 -0.55 -6.88
CA TYR A 96 -5.83 -0.47 -5.44
C TYR A 96 -4.61 -1.25 -4.98
N VAL A 97 -3.93 -0.74 -3.96
CA VAL A 97 -3.03 -1.54 -3.13
C VAL A 97 -3.90 -2.44 -2.25
N ALA A 98 -3.58 -3.72 -2.21
CA ALA A 98 -4.27 -4.70 -1.38
C ALA A 98 -3.26 -5.60 -0.67
N MET A 99 -3.65 -6.17 0.47
CA MET A 99 -2.85 -7.11 1.24
C MET A 99 -3.68 -8.35 1.56
N ASN A 100 -3.19 -9.51 1.15
CA ASN A 100 -3.85 -10.78 1.49
C ASN A 100 -3.57 -11.18 2.95
N SER A 101 -4.25 -12.21 3.43
CA SER A 101 -4.11 -12.71 4.81
C SER A 101 -2.72 -13.23 5.18
N GLU A 102 -1.87 -13.52 4.18
CA GLU A 102 -0.49 -13.97 4.37
C GLU A 102 0.50 -12.79 4.48
N GLY A 103 0.02 -11.55 4.31
CA GLY A 103 0.83 -10.34 4.39
C GLY A 103 1.48 -9.92 3.07
N TYR A 104 1.15 -10.59 1.96
CA TYR A 104 1.64 -10.21 0.64
C TYR A 104 0.83 -9.04 0.08
N LEU A 105 1.55 -7.99 -0.33
CA LEU A 105 0.99 -6.89 -1.08
C LEU A 105 0.78 -7.30 -2.54
N TYR A 106 -0.35 -6.90 -3.09
CA TYR A 106 -0.69 -7.07 -4.49
C TYR A 106 -1.55 -5.90 -4.98
N THR A 107 -1.77 -5.82 -6.29
CA THR A 107 -2.66 -4.83 -6.89
C THR A 107 -4.02 -5.42 -7.23
N SER A 108 -5.09 -4.70 -6.92
CA SER A 108 -6.46 -5.13 -7.19
C SER A 108 -7.19 -4.13 -8.08
N GLU A 109 -7.88 -4.61 -9.11
CA GLU A 109 -8.81 -3.80 -9.91
C GLU A 109 -10.06 -3.41 -9.12
N HIS A 110 -10.49 -4.29 -8.21
CA HIS A 110 -11.70 -4.10 -7.41
C HIS A 110 -11.37 -3.68 -5.98
N PHE A 111 -12.22 -2.83 -5.40
CA PHE A 111 -12.13 -2.52 -3.99
C PHE A 111 -12.66 -3.69 -3.16
N THR A 112 -11.77 -4.31 -2.38
CA THR A 112 -12.08 -5.45 -1.51
C THR A 112 -11.73 -5.12 -0.06
N PRO A 113 -12.12 -5.96 0.93
CA PRO A 113 -11.66 -5.79 2.31
C PRO A 113 -10.14 -5.77 2.46
N GLU A 114 -9.41 -6.42 1.55
CA GLU A 114 -7.94 -6.46 1.54
C GLU A 114 -7.31 -5.12 1.10
N CYS A 115 -8.11 -4.20 0.54
CA CYS A 115 -7.68 -2.84 0.19
C CYS A 115 -7.78 -1.85 1.36
N LYS A 116 -8.13 -2.30 2.57
CA LYS A 116 -8.38 -1.44 3.74
C LYS A 116 -7.17 -1.43 4.68
N PHE A 117 -6.55 -0.26 4.83
CA PHE A 117 -5.40 -0.04 5.70
C PHE A 117 -5.76 0.91 6.85
N LYS A 118 -5.29 0.63 8.06
CA LYS A 118 -5.51 1.46 9.25
C LYS A 118 -4.43 2.54 9.35
N GLU A 119 -4.77 3.83 9.34
CA GLU A 119 -3.78 4.91 9.50
C GLU A 119 -3.18 5.02 10.91
#